data_AF-A0A922L1F3-F1
#
_entry.id   AF-A0A922L1F3-F1
#
_cell.length_a   1.000
_cell.length_b   1.000
_cell.length_c   1.000
_cell.angle_alpha   90.00
_cell.angle_beta   90.00
_cell.angle_gamma   90.00
#
_symmetry.space_group_name_H-M   'P 1'
#
loop_
_entity.id
_entity.type
_entity.pdbx_description
1 polymer ?
#
loop_
_entity_poly.entity_id
_entity_poly.type
_entity_poly.pdbx_seq_one_letter_code
_entity_poly.pdbx_strand_id
1 'polypeptide(L)'
;MKIDLSERLGSDFYDKLYPYQREGIIFGIKRDGKLLIADDMGLGKTIQAIGLAKWFRDDWPLIIICPSSLRYQWKEKILEYSPDINETNIFVATTSKDLLSCSLSKTSQ
;
A
#
# COMPACT_ATOMS: atom_id res chain seq x y z
N MET A 1 17.45 -14.07 -9.87
CA MET A 1 15.99 -14.04 -9.64
C MET A 1 15.36 -13.14 -10.69
N LYS A 2 14.51 -13.65 -11.58
CA LYS A 2 13.71 -12.79 -12.48
C LYS A 2 12.54 -12.25 -11.65
N ILE A 3 12.39 -10.94 -11.59
CA ILE A 3 11.26 -10.29 -10.92
C ILE A 3 10.21 -10.04 -12.01
N ASP A 4 9.13 -10.80 -12.00
CA ASP A 4 7.97 -10.54 -12.85
C ASP A 4 6.87 -9.84 -12.04
N LEU A 5 6.74 -8.54 -12.25
CA LEU A 5 5.74 -7.72 -11.55
C LEU A 5 4.31 -8.09 -11.97
N SER A 6 4.10 -8.52 -13.20
CA SER A 6 2.75 -8.70 -13.77
C SER A 6 2.03 -9.89 -13.12
N GLU A 7 2.77 -10.96 -12.86
CA GLU A 7 2.27 -12.17 -12.19
C GLU A 7 1.84 -11.89 -10.75
N ARG A 8 2.67 -11.16 -10.00
CA ARG A 8 2.43 -10.91 -8.57
C ARG A 8 1.42 -9.79 -8.32
N LEU A 9 1.44 -8.72 -9.12
CA LEU A 9 0.61 -7.54 -8.90
C LEU A 9 -0.75 -7.61 -9.63
N GLY A 10 -0.88 -8.52 -10.61
CA GLY A 10 -1.99 -8.59 -11.53
C GLY A 10 -1.81 -7.64 -12.73
N SER A 11 -2.29 -8.08 -13.90
CA SER A 11 -2.19 -7.32 -15.17
C SER A 11 -2.81 -5.92 -15.06
N ASP A 12 -4.00 -5.82 -14.46
CA ASP A 12 -4.75 -4.57 -14.38
C ASP A 12 -4.04 -3.49 -13.56
N PHE A 13 -3.29 -3.89 -12.53
CA PHE A 13 -2.48 -2.96 -11.74
C PHE A 13 -1.17 -2.64 -12.46
N TYR A 14 -0.53 -3.65 -13.07
CA TYR A 14 0.71 -3.48 -13.81
C TYR A 14 0.56 -2.48 -14.97
N ASP A 15 -0.55 -2.53 -15.70
CA ASP A 15 -0.84 -1.65 -16.84
C ASP A 15 -1.08 -0.20 -16.44
N LYS A 16 -1.48 0.05 -15.18
CA LYS A 16 -1.61 1.42 -14.62
C LYS A 16 -0.27 2.06 -14.26
N LEU A 17 0.80 1.27 -14.10
CA LEU A 17 2.12 1.78 -13.71
C LEU A 17 2.90 2.28 -14.91
N TYR A 18 3.47 3.49 -14.80
CA TYR A 18 4.48 3.97 -15.75
C TYR A 18 5.79 3.18 -15.65
N PRO A 19 6.61 3.13 -16.72
CA PRO A 19 7.89 2.41 -16.71
C PRO A 19 8.80 2.75 -15.52
N TYR A 20 8.97 4.03 -15.20
CA TYR A 20 9.80 4.47 -14.06
C TYR A 20 9.24 4.01 -12.71
N GLN A 21 7.91 3.91 -12.58
CA GLN A 21 7.26 3.43 -11.36
C GLN A 21 7.53 1.93 -11.15
N ARG A 22 7.53 1.16 -12.24
CA ARG A 22 7.88 -0.27 -12.23
C ARG A 22 9.32 -0.46 -11.79
N GLU A 23 10.23 0.37 -12.30
CA GLU A 23 11.64 0.37 -11.89
C GLU A 23 11.81 0.69 -10.41
N GLY A 24 11.10 1.69 -9.89
CA GLY A 24 11.08 2.02 -8.47
C GLY A 24 10.62 0.85 -7.59
N ILE A 25 9.53 0.18 -7.98
CA ILE A 25 9.05 -1.03 -7.26
C ILE A 25 10.09 -2.14 -7.31
N ILE A 26 10.65 -2.46 -8.48
CA ILE A 26 11.70 -3.47 -8.64
C ILE A 26 12.93 -3.13 -7.77
N PHE A 27 13.30 -1.86 -7.69
CA PHE A 27 14.41 -1.40 -6.87
C PHE A 27 14.17 -1.66 -5.37
N GLY A 28 12.93 -1.45 -4.90
CA GLY A 28 12.51 -1.76 -3.53
C GLY A 28 12.45 -3.27 -3.27
N ILE A 29 11.94 -4.07 -4.21
CA ILE A 29 11.88 -5.54 -4.10
C ILE A 29 13.30 -6.12 -3.93
N LYS A 30 14.26 -5.65 -4.73
CA LYS A 30 15.68 -6.06 -4.63
C LYS A 30 16.34 -5.72 -3.29
N ARG A 31 15.68 -4.93 -2.44
CA ARG A 31 16.15 -4.47 -1.12
C ARG A 31 15.22 -4.88 0.00
N ASP A 32 14.46 -5.97 -0.19
CA ASP A 32 13.54 -6.51 0.81
C ASP A 32 12.53 -5.46 1.31
N GLY A 33 12.00 -4.68 0.37
CA GLY A 33 10.99 -3.63 0.64
C GLY A 33 11.56 -2.30 1.15
N LYS A 34 12.89 -2.17 1.31
CA LYS A 34 13.53 -0.94 1.83
C LYS A 34 13.87 0.03 0.71
N LEU A 35 13.18 1.17 0.67
CA LEU A 35 13.37 2.21 -0.35
C LEU A 35 12.92 3.59 0.15
N LEU A 36 13.62 4.64 -0.28
CA LEU A 36 13.13 6.01 -0.25
C LEU A 36 12.72 6.45 -1.67
N ILE A 37 11.43 6.70 -1.88
CA ILE A 37 10.92 7.21 -3.16
C ILE A 37 10.96 8.74 -3.12
N ALA A 38 11.92 9.33 -3.83
CA ALA A 38 12.21 10.77 -3.82
C ALA A 38 11.80 11.49 -5.12
N ASP A 39 10.85 10.92 -5.87
CA ASP A 39 10.35 11.50 -7.11
C ASP A 39 9.65 12.84 -6.88
N ASP A 40 9.54 13.67 -7.92
CA ASP A 40 8.82 14.95 -7.88
C ASP A 40 7.34 14.79 -7.50
N MET A 41 6.75 15.90 -7.05
CA MET A 41 5.33 15.98 -6.71
C MET A 41 4.49 15.69 -7.96
N GLY A 42 3.45 14.85 -7.82
CA GLY A 42 2.55 14.48 -8.92
C GLY A 42 2.93 13.22 -9.71
N LEU A 43 4.14 12.66 -9.53
CA LEU A 43 4.59 11.46 -10.27
C LEU A 43 4.05 10.11 -9.74
N GLY A 44 3.05 10.14 -8.86
CA GLY A 44 2.40 8.92 -8.39
C GLY A 44 3.24 8.07 -7.43
N LYS A 45 3.89 8.69 -6.44
CA LYS A 45 4.61 7.94 -5.38
C LYS A 45 3.70 6.98 -4.61
N THR A 46 2.42 7.33 -4.43
CA THR A 46 1.44 6.50 -3.74
C THR A 46 1.19 5.18 -4.47
N ILE A 47 1.02 5.19 -5.80
CA ILE A 47 0.80 3.95 -6.56
C ILE A 47 2.05 3.06 -6.54
N GLN A 48 3.25 3.64 -6.56
CA GLN A 48 4.50 2.89 -6.38
C GLN A 48 4.56 2.21 -5.00
N ALA A 49 4.27 2.97 -3.93
CA ALA A 49 4.28 2.43 -2.56
C ALA A 49 3.25 1.30 -2.38
N ILE A 50 2.05 1.47 -2.93
CA ILE A 50 1.01 0.42 -2.91
C ILE A 50 1.46 -0.80 -3.73
N GLY A 51 2.07 -0.61 -4.90
CA GLY A 51 2.62 -1.70 -5.69
C GLY A 51 3.68 -2.50 -4.94
N LEU A 52 4.57 -1.81 -4.22
CA LEU A 52 5.55 -2.47 -3.35
C LEU A 52 4.86 -3.23 -2.20
N ALA A 53 3.87 -2.64 -1.54
CA ALA A 53 3.13 -3.30 -0.46
C ALA A 53 2.30 -4.52 -0.93
N LYS A 54 1.79 -4.49 -2.17
CA LYS A 54 1.11 -5.63 -2.82
C LYS A 54 2.10 -6.76 -3.12
N TRP A 55 3.33 -6.46 -3.50
CA TRP A 55 4.35 -7.50 -3.73
C TRP A 55 4.60 -8.34 -2.47
N PHE A 56 4.70 -7.67 -1.32
CA PHE A 56 4.90 -8.25 0.00
C PHE A 56 3.57 -8.54 0.72
N ARG A 57 2.52 -8.92 -0.02
CA ARG A 57 1.19 -9.21 0.55
C ARG A 57 1.21 -10.27 1.65
N ASP A 58 2.11 -11.24 1.55
CA ASP A 58 2.26 -12.33 2.52
C ASP A 58 2.75 -11.85 3.90
N ASP A 59 3.38 -10.67 3.97
CA ASP A 59 3.93 -10.09 5.21
C ASP A 59 2.95 -9.17 5.96
N TRP A 60 1.70 -9.05 5.48
CA TRP A 60 0.69 -8.19 6.10
C TRP A 60 0.36 -8.66 7.52
N PRO A 61 0.02 -7.73 8.44
CA PRO A 61 -0.67 -6.45 8.23
C PRO A 61 0.19 -5.27 7.76
N LEU A 62 -0.37 -4.44 6.86
CA LEU A 62 0.24 -3.19 6.37
C LEU A 62 -0.10 -2.00 7.29
N ILE A 63 0.91 -1.20 7.64
CA ILE A 63 0.75 0.07 8.35
C ILE A 63 1.22 1.21 7.46
N ILE A 64 0.37 2.22 7.28
CA ILE A 64 0.70 3.45 6.55
C ILE A 64 0.64 4.63 7.51
N ILE A 65 1.75 5.36 7.61
CA ILE A 65 1.86 6.58 8.40
C ILE A 65 1.86 7.76 7.44
N CYS A 66 0.90 8.67 7.60
CA CYS A 66 0.76 9.85 6.76
C CYS A 66 0.20 11.03 7.56
N PRO A 67 0.36 12.28 7.07
CA PRO A 67 -0.35 13.45 7.60
C PRO A 67 -1.86 13.22 7.68
N SER A 68 -2.52 13.84 8.66
CA SER A 68 -3.96 13.65 8.92
C SER A 68 -4.85 13.93 7.70
N SER A 69 -4.47 14.91 6.87
CA SER A 69 -5.18 15.29 5.65
C SER A 69 -5.15 14.22 4.55
N LEU A 70 -4.17 13.31 4.57
CA LEU A 70 -4.00 12.30 3.51
C LEU A 70 -4.62 10.94 3.86
N ARG A 71 -5.10 10.73 5.10
CA ARG A 71 -5.57 9.42 5.57
C ARG A 71 -6.66 8.82 4.68
N TYR A 72 -7.68 9.61 4.35
CA TYR A 72 -8.78 9.17 3.50
C TYR A 72 -8.35 8.98 2.05
N GLN A 73 -7.45 9.82 1.54
CA GLN A 73 -6.89 9.64 0.20
C GLN A 73 -6.10 8.34 0.08
N TRP A 74 -5.35 7.95 1.12
CA TRP A 74 -4.68 6.64 1.15
C TRP A 74 -5.69 5.49 1.16
N LYS A 75 -6.74 5.58 1.97
CA LYS A 75 -7.82 4.57 1.99
C LYS A 75 -8.45 4.40 0.60
N GLU A 76 -8.83 5.50 -0.05
CA GLU A 76 -9.40 5.49 -1.40
C GLU A 76 -8.45 4.85 -2.41
N LYS A 77 -7.16 5.21 -2.38
CA LYS A 77 -6.16 4.63 -3.30
C LYS A 77 -5.90 3.14 -3.06
N ILE A 78 -5.98 2.67 -1.82
CA ILE A 78 -5.89 1.23 -1.53
C ILE A 78 -7.08 0.49 -2.14
N LEU A 79 -8.29 1.01 -1.97
CA LEU A 79 -9.50 0.40 -2.55
C LEU A 79 -9.49 0.43 -4.09
N GLU A 80 -8.99 1.51 -4.70
CA GLU A 80 -8.85 1.65 -6.15
C GLU A 80 -7.83 0.65 -6.75
N TYR A 81 -6.73 0.41 -6.05
CA TYR A 81 -5.58 -0.36 -6.55
C TYR A 81 -5.49 -1.79 -6.02
N SER A 82 -6.28 -2.12 -5.00
CA SER A 82 -6.37 -3.46 -4.40
C SER A 82 -7.84 -3.81 -4.14
N PRO A 83 -8.61 -4.09 -5.21
CA PRO A 83 -10.02 -4.42 -5.09
C PRO A 83 -10.28 -5.72 -4.33
N ASP A 84 -9.24 -6.54 -4.13
CA ASP A 84 -9.22 -7.72 -3.28
C ASP A 84 -9.35 -7.39 -1.77
N ILE A 85 -9.17 -6.12 -1.38
CA ILE A 85 -9.25 -5.66 0.01
C ILE A 85 -10.64 -5.07 0.27
N ASN A 86 -11.37 -5.69 1.18
CA ASN A 86 -12.63 -5.12 1.69
C ASN A 86 -12.38 -3.86 2.52
N GLU A 87 -13.25 -2.86 2.38
CA GLU A 87 -13.17 -1.61 3.12
C GLU A 87 -13.20 -1.80 4.64
N THR A 88 -13.91 -2.81 5.13
CA THR A 88 -13.98 -3.18 6.56
C THR A 88 -12.63 -3.61 7.13
N ASN A 89 -11.70 -4.04 6.29
CA ASN A 89 -10.34 -4.43 6.68
C ASN A 89 -9.38 -3.23 6.74
N ILE A 90 -9.83 -2.02 6.39
CA ILE A 90 -9.02 -0.80 6.41
C ILE A 90 -9.42 0.04 7.63
N PHE A 91 -8.55 0.07 8.63
CA PHE A 91 -8.72 0.91 9.80
C PHE A 91 -8.01 2.26 9.63
N VAL A 92 -8.76 3.36 9.71
CA VAL A 92 -8.22 4.72 9.67
C VAL A 92 -8.24 5.31 11.08
N ALA A 93 -7.06 5.45 11.69
CA ALA A 93 -6.92 6.07 13.00
C ALA A 93 -7.09 7.59 12.90
N THR A 94 -8.16 8.13 13.47
CA THR A 94 -8.39 9.59 13.55
C THR A 94 -7.97 10.16 14.90
N THR A 95 -8.35 9.51 15.99
CA THR A 95 -8.01 9.89 17.36
C THR A 95 -7.45 8.74 18.18
N SER A 96 -6.78 9.05 19.30
CA SER A 96 -6.26 8.04 20.23
C SER A 96 -7.35 7.16 20.85
N LYS A 97 -8.61 7.63 20.88
CA LYS A 97 -9.74 6.85 21.40
C LYS A 97 -10.16 5.75 20.43
N ASP A 98 -10.01 5.97 19.13
CA ASP A 98 -10.38 4.99 18.10
C ASP A 98 -9.44 3.78 18.07
N LEU A 99 -8.19 3.98 18.50
CA LEU A 99 -7.24 2.88 18.67
C LEU A 99 -7.65 1.93 19.80
N LEU A 100 -8.31 2.45 20.85
CA LEU A 100 -8.78 1.67 21.99
C LEU A 100 -10.04 0.88 21.68
N SER A 101 -10.95 1.40 20.84
CA SER A 101 -12.14 0.65 20.43
C SER A 101 -11.79 -0.53 19.51
N CYS A 102 -10.72 -0.41 18.72
CA CYS A 102 -10.21 -1.47 17.86
C CYS A 102 -9.55 -2.62 18.65
N SER A 103 -8.88 -2.35 19.77
CA SER A 103 -8.32 -3.39 20.63
C SER A 103 -9.41 -4.12 21.43
N LEU A 104 -10.47 -3.42 21.85
CA LEU A 104 -11.58 -4.01 22.61
C LEU A 104 -12.48 -4.92 21.76
N SER A 105 -12.64 -4.66 20.46
CA SER A 105 -13.43 -5.53 19.57
C SER A 105 -12.76 -6.86 19.22
N LYS A 106 -11.45 -6.99 19.47
CA LYS A 106 -10.69 -8.22 19.20
C LYS A 106 -10.61 -9.19 20.40
N THR A 107 -11.12 -8.82 21.57
CA THR A 107 -11.07 -9.64 22.79
C THR A 107 -12.33 -10.49 23.02
N SER A 108 -13.29 -10.49 22.08
CA SER A 108 -14.55 -11.22 22.17
C SER A 108 -14.69 -12.37 21.16
N GLN A 109 -13.59 -12.99 20.75
CA GLN A 109 -13.58 -14.30 20.08
C GLN A 109 -12.62 -15.25 20.79
#